data_AF-A0A9E8IHZ5-F1
#
_entry.id   AF-A0A9E8IHZ5-F1
#
_cell.length_a   1.000
_cell.length_b   1.000
_cell.length_c   1.000
_cell.angle_alpha   90.00
_cell.angle_beta   90.00
_cell.angle_gamma   90.00
#
_symmetry.space_group_name_H-M   'P 1'
#
loop_
_entity.id
_entity.type
_entity.pdbx_description
1 polymer ?
#
loop_
_entity_poly.entity_id
_entity_poly.type
_entity_poly.pdbx_seq_one_letter_code
_entity_poly.pdbx_strand_id
1 'polypeptide(L)'
;MTEERAFRGVWIPAEIWLNRELSLQEKVMLIEIDSLQHPQKGCFKSNKKLAEFFGLSPNRVSEVISSLKKKGWIRVDQVREGKQIVERRIFMKHPSISRIGVLEKP
;
A
#
# COMPACT_ATOMS: atom_id res chain seq x y z
N MET A 1 16.55 6.93 -15.71
CA MET A 1 16.38 8.36 -15.40
C MET A 1 15.57 8.43 -14.11
N THR A 2 16.22 8.75 -13.00
CA THR A 2 15.54 9.04 -11.73
C THR A 2 14.92 10.41 -11.88
N GLU A 3 13.61 10.48 -12.12
CA GLU A 3 12.89 11.74 -11.95
C GLU A 3 13.00 12.14 -10.48
N GLU A 4 13.74 13.22 -10.22
CA GLU A 4 13.68 13.92 -8.94
C GLU A 4 12.26 14.46 -8.77
N ARG A 5 11.46 13.72 -8.01
CA ARG A 5 10.13 14.19 -7.61
C ARG A 5 10.32 15.42 -6.73
N ALA A 6 9.85 16.59 -7.18
CA ALA A 6 9.69 17.77 -6.35
C ALA A 6 8.55 17.55 -5.33
N PHE A 7 8.81 16.69 -4.34
CA PHE A 7 7.83 16.27 -3.34
C PHE A 7 7.55 17.44 -2.40
N ARG A 8 6.33 18.00 -2.44
CA ARG A 8 5.92 19.11 -1.55
C ARG A 8 5.23 18.65 -0.26
N GLY A 9 4.89 17.38 -0.16
CA GLY A 9 4.24 16.76 1.00
C GLY A 9 3.55 15.46 0.62
N VAL A 10 3.20 14.67 1.64
CA VAL A 10 2.39 13.45 1.51
C VAL A 10 0.98 13.77 1.99
N TRP A 11 -0.03 13.48 1.18
CA TRP A 11 -1.42 13.56 1.60
C TRP A 11 -1.83 12.27 2.31
N ILE A 12 -2.36 12.37 3.53
CA ILE A 12 -2.89 11.25 4.30
C ILE A 12 -4.36 11.54 4.61
N PRO A 13 -5.32 10.74 4.13
CA PRO A 13 -6.73 10.89 4.47
C PRO A 13 -6.97 10.96 5.97
N ALA A 14 -7.89 11.82 6.41
CA ALA A 14 -8.18 12.06 7.82
C ALA A 14 -8.56 10.77 8.56
N GLU A 15 -9.31 9.87 7.93
CA GLU A 15 -9.68 8.57 8.49
C GLU A 15 -8.47 7.69 8.83
N ILE A 16 -7.39 7.76 8.03
CA ILE A 16 -6.13 7.05 8.28
C ILE A 16 -5.32 7.80 9.33
N TRP A 17 -5.22 9.13 9.18
CA TRP A 17 -4.45 9.98 10.07
C TRP A 17 -4.94 9.91 11.53
N LEU A 18 -6.25 9.95 11.73
CA LEU A 18 -6.88 9.95 13.05
C LEU A 18 -7.10 8.54 13.63
N ASN A 19 -6.91 7.49 12.83
CA ASN A 19 -7.06 6.12 13.32
C ASN A 19 -5.99 5.78 14.37
N ARG A 20 -6.43 5.38 15.57
CA ARG A 20 -5.54 5.04 16.70
C ARG A 20 -5.08 3.57 16.71
N GLU A 21 -5.72 2.71 15.94
CA GLU A 21 -5.33 1.31 15.79
C GLU A 21 -4.16 1.14 14.81
N LEU A 22 -3.97 2.10 13.89
CA LEU A 22 -2.84 2.16 12.98
C LEU A 22 -1.65 2.88 13.62
N SER A 23 -0.49 2.23 13.61
CA SER A 23 0.78 2.87 13.89
C SER A 23 1.13 3.89 12.79
N LEU A 24 1.96 4.88 13.10
CA LEU A 24 2.43 5.85 12.09
C LEU A 24 3.08 5.16 10.88
N GLN A 25 3.84 4.09 11.14
CA GLN A 25 4.48 3.27 10.11
C GLN A 25 3.46 2.58 9.20
N GLU A 26 2.38 2.04 9.76
CA GLU A 26 1.28 1.46 8.97
C GLU A 26 0.56 2.51 8.13
N LYS A 27 0.33 3.71 8.68
CA LYS A 27 -0.30 4.82 7.95
C LYS A 27 0.50 5.19 6.71
N VAL A 28 1.80 5.47 6.87
CA VAL A 28 2.64 5.85 5.72
C VAL A 28 2.84 4.68 4.73
N MET A 29 2.86 3.44 5.22
CA MET A 29 2.92 2.26 4.34
C MET A 29 1.65 2.11 3.50
N LEU A 30 0.47 2.36 4.07
CA LEU A 30 -0.78 2.37 3.31
C LEU A 30 -0.75 3.41 2.19
N ILE A 31 -0.27 4.62 2.48
CA ILE A 31 -0.19 5.70 1.47
C ILE A 31 0.80 5.38 0.36
N GLU A 32 1.95 4.78 0.69
CA GLU A 32 2.89 4.32 -0.34
C GLU A 32 2.29 3.20 -1.19
N ILE A 33 1.60 2.22 -0.58
CA ILE A 33 0.87 1.17 -1.31
C ILE A 33 -0.18 1.79 -2.24
N ASP A 34 -0.96 2.75 -1.74
CA ASP A 34 -1.99 3.45 -2.51
C ASP A 34 -1.42 4.20 -3.71
N SER A 35 -0.31 4.90 -3.51
CA SER A 35 0.37 5.65 -4.57
C SER A 35 0.97 4.78 -5.68
N LEU A 36 1.23 3.49 -5.38
CA LEU A 36 1.88 2.54 -6.27
C LEU A 36 0.92 1.49 -6.85
N GLN A 37 -0.25 1.30 -6.24
CA GLN A 37 -1.17 0.26 -6.67
C GLN A 37 -1.84 0.65 -7.98
N HIS A 38 -1.98 -0.33 -8.86
CA HIS A 38 -2.84 -0.21 -10.03
C HIS A 38 -4.22 -0.79 -9.71
N PRO A 39 -5.35 -0.23 -10.16
CA PRO A 39 -6.68 -0.67 -9.74
C PRO A 39 -6.96 -2.18 -9.92
N GLN A 40 -6.53 -2.76 -11.05
CA GLN A 40 -6.72 -4.19 -11.35
C GLN A 40 -5.55 -5.09 -10.91
N LYS A 41 -4.39 -4.49 -10.68
CA LYS A 41 -3.11 -5.18 -10.62
C LYS A 41 -2.49 -5.12 -9.21
N GLY A 42 -2.91 -4.15 -8.41
CA GLY A 42 -2.38 -3.92 -7.07
C GLY A 42 -0.97 -3.35 -7.12
N CYS A 43 -0.35 -3.24 -5.95
CA CYS A 43 1.05 -2.90 -5.78
C CYS A 43 1.89 -4.18 -5.78
N PHE A 44 2.89 -4.22 -6.67
CA PHE A 44 3.82 -5.35 -6.86
C PHE A 44 5.19 -5.13 -6.21
N LYS A 45 5.39 -3.99 -5.53
CA LYS A 45 6.70 -3.64 -4.98
C LYS A 45 7.11 -4.68 -3.93
N SER A 46 8.29 -5.27 -4.10
CA SER A 46 8.79 -6.31 -3.20
C SER A 46 9.07 -5.77 -1.80
N ASN A 47 9.11 -6.64 -0.79
CA ASN A 47 9.46 -6.23 0.58
C ASN A 47 10.85 -5.58 0.63
N LYS A 48 11.80 -6.03 -0.20
CA LYS A 48 13.13 -5.43 -0.30
C LYS A 48 13.07 -3.97 -0.77
N LYS A 49 12.30 -3.68 -1.81
CA LYS A 49 12.14 -2.32 -2.36
C LYS A 49 11.41 -1.38 -1.38
N LEU A 50 10.41 -1.89 -0.66
CA LEU A 50 9.74 -1.12 0.40
C LEU A 50 10.65 -0.90 1.60
N ALA A 51 11.44 -1.91 1.98
CA ALA A 51 12.42 -1.84 3.05
C ALA A 51 13.47 -0.75 2.79
N GLU A 52 14.03 -0.73 1.58
CA GLU A 52 14.96 0.31 1.13
C GLU A 52 14.32 1.70 1.20
N PHE A 53 13.10 1.85 0.70
CA PHE A 53 12.39 3.14 0.70
C PHE A 53 12.10 3.67 2.11
N PHE A 54 11.69 2.80 3.04
CA PHE A 54 11.34 3.20 4.40
C PHE A 54 12.50 3.13 5.40
N GLY A 55 13.69 2.68 4.99
CA GLY A 55 14.81 2.44 5.90
C GLY A 55 14.51 1.34 6.93
N LEU A 56 13.84 0.27 6.51
CA LEU A 56 13.42 -0.85 7.37
C LEU A 56 14.11 -2.15 6.97
N SER A 57 14.02 -3.18 7.83
CA SER A 57 14.34 -4.54 7.41
C SER A 57 13.20 -5.14 6.56
N PRO A 58 13.49 -6.05 5.62
CA PRO A 58 12.45 -6.77 4.87
C PRO A 58 11.48 -7.56 5.76
N ASN A 59 11.96 -8.05 6.90
CA ASN A 59 11.13 -8.73 7.89
C ASN A 59 10.13 -7.75 8.52
N ARG A 60 10.58 -6.56 8.91
CA ARG A 60 9.71 -5.52 9.46
C ARG A 60 8.63 -5.09 8.47
N VAL A 61 8.97 -4.96 7.19
CA VAL A 61 7.96 -4.73 6.13
C VAL A 61 6.94 -5.87 6.10
N SER A 62 7.39 -7.12 6.16
CA SER A 62 6.50 -8.29 6.18
C SER A 62 5.52 -8.26 7.36
N GLU A 63 5.99 -7.90 8.55
CA GLU A 63 5.16 -7.74 9.75
C GLU A 63 4.12 -6.64 9.57
N VAL A 64 4.52 -5.47 9.04
CA VAL A 64 3.60 -4.34 8.81
C VAL A 64 2.53 -4.73 7.79
N ILE A 65 2.90 -5.37 6.67
CA ILE A 65 1.94 -5.87 5.68
C ILE A 65 0.99 -6.91 6.29
N SER A 66 1.51 -7.82 7.11
CA SER A 66 0.69 -8.84 7.79
C SER A 66 -0.29 -8.20 8.79
N SER A 67 0.16 -7.19 9.54
CA SER A 67 -0.67 -6.43 10.47
C SER A 67 -1.78 -5.67 9.73
N LEU A 68 -1.46 -4.94 8.67
CA LEU A 68 -2.44 -4.23 7.83
C LEU A 68 -3.48 -5.18 7.24
N LYS A 69 -3.05 -6.37 6.78
CA LYS A 69 -3.95 -7.41 6.27
C LYS A 69 -4.89 -7.89 7.38
N LYS A 70 -4.36 -8.18 8.58
CA LYS A 70 -5.14 -8.62 9.74
C LYS A 70 -6.17 -7.58 10.18
N LYS A 71 -5.79 -6.30 10.15
CA LYS A 71 -6.66 -5.15 10.46
C LYS A 71 -7.65 -4.83 9.33
N GLY A 72 -7.59 -5.55 8.21
CA GLY A 72 -8.54 -5.40 7.11
C GLY A 72 -8.32 -4.16 6.23
N TRP A 73 -7.16 -3.49 6.32
CA TRP A 73 -6.84 -2.31 5.50
C TRP A 73 -6.31 -2.67 4.12
N ILE A 74 -5.78 -3.87 3.95
CA ILE A 74 -5.30 -4.36 2.66
C ILE A 74 -5.81 -5.76 2.37
N ARG A 75 -5.88 -6.09 1.08
CA ARG A 75 -5.99 -7.45 0.56
C ARG A 75 -4.66 -7.81 -0.10
N VAL A 76 -4.21 -9.04 0.12
CA VAL A 76 -2.96 -9.54 -0.47
C VAL A 76 -3.29 -10.81 -1.24
N ASP A 77 -3.14 -10.74 -2.56
CA ASP A 77 -3.24 -11.90 -3.44
C ASP A 77 -1.86 -12.45 -3.74
N GLN A 78 -1.78 -13.77 -3.89
CA GLN A 78 -0.57 -14.47 -4.30
C GLN A 78 -0.87 -15.25 -5.57
N VAL A 79 -0.15 -14.93 -6.64
CA VAL A 79 -0.16 -15.74 -7.85
C VAL A 79 0.87 -16.84 -7.66
N ARG A 80 0.46 -18.08 -7.94
CA ARG A 80 1.29 -19.26 -7.77
C ARG A 80 1.47 -19.99 -9.09
N GLU A 81 2.69 -20.43 -9.35
CA GLU A 81 3.01 -21.41 -10.37
C GLU A 81 3.44 -22.69 -9.66
N GLY A 82 2.56 -23.69 -9.67
CA GLY A 82 2.72 -24.90 -8.86
C GLY A 82 2.82 -24.58 -7.37
N LYS A 83 3.97 -24.90 -6.76
CA LYS A 83 4.25 -24.65 -5.33
C LYS A 83 4.89 -23.28 -5.06
N GLN A 84 5.34 -22.58 -6.09
CA GLN A 84 6.07 -21.31 -5.93
C GLN A 84 5.12 -20.12 -6.03
N ILE A 85 5.31 -19.14 -5.14
CA ILE A 85 4.66 -17.83 -5.26
C ILE A 85 5.50 -17.00 -6.22
N VAL A 86 4.98 -16.76 -7.41
CA VAL A 86 5.66 -15.98 -8.45
C VAL A 86 5.36 -14.50 -8.34
N GLU A 87 4.23 -14.14 -7.74
CA GLU A 87 3.78 -12.76 -7.68
C GLU A 87 2.95 -12.50 -6.42
N ARG A 88 3.14 -11.33 -5.82
CA ARG A 88 2.31 -10.83 -4.72
C ARG A 88 1.68 -9.51 -5.15
N ARG A 89 0.37 -9.40 -5.01
CA ARG A 89 -0.41 -8.21 -5.35
C ARG A 89 -1.05 -7.66 -4.09
N ILE A 90 -0.72 -6.42 -3.71
CA ILE A 90 -1.32 -5.77 -2.55
C ILE A 90 -2.34 -4.73 -3.03
N PHE A 91 -3.56 -4.80 -2.51
CA PHE A 91 -4.61 -3.82 -2.77
C PHE A 91 -4.98 -3.15 -1.45
N MET A 92 -4.89 -1.83 -1.40
CA MET A 92 -5.48 -1.08 -0.30
C MET A 92 -7.00 -1.12 -0.43
N LYS A 93 -7.67 -1.36 0.70
CA LYS A 93 -9.11 -1.21 0.81
C LYS A 93 -9.36 0.23 1.24
N HIS A 94 -9.96 1.03 0.37
CA HIS A 94 -10.46 2.32 0.80
C HIS A 94 -11.58 2.09 1.82
N PRO A 95 -11.48 2.63 3.04
CA PRO A 95 -12.62 2.74 3.94
C PRO A 95 -13.68 3.54 3.21
N SER A 96 -14.72 2.86 2.74
CA SER A 96 -15.98 3.40 2.21
C SER A 96 -15.94 4.89 1.82
N ILE A 97 -15.23 5.22 0.73
CA ILE A 97 -15.73 6.26 -0.15
C ILE A 97 -16.94 5.62 -0.81
N SER A 98 -18.13 5.88 -0.28
CA SER A 98 -19.36 5.77 -1.06
C SER A 98 -19.06 6.47 -2.38
N ARG A 99 -19.01 5.72 -3.50
CA ARG A 99 -18.78 6.20 -4.88
C ARG A 99 -19.06 7.70 -5.02
N ILE A 100 -18.06 8.55 -4.82
CA ILE A 100 -18.10 9.89 -5.40
C ILE A 100 -17.52 9.67 -6.79
N GLY A 101 -18.33 10.03 -7.77
CA GLY A 101 -18.28 9.57 -9.14
C GLY A 101 -16.88 9.50 -9.71
N VAL A 102 -16.70 8.47 -10.54
CA VAL A 102 -15.88 8.56 -11.74
C VAL A 102 -16.18 9.94 -12.35
N LEU A 103 -15.27 10.88 -12.19
CA LEU A 103 -15.24 12.09 -13.01
C LEU A 103 -14.88 11.57 -14.40
N GLU A 104 -15.90 11.33 -15.21
CA GLU A 104 -15.74 11.39 -16.65
C GLU A 104 -15.09 12.74 -16.95
N LYS A 105 -13.86 12.67 -17.44
CA LYS A 105 -13.18 13.82 -18.04
C LYS A 105 -14.00 14.28 -19.26
N PRO A 106 -14.03 15.58 -19.56
CA PRO A 106 -14.59 16.07 -20.81
C PRO A 106 -13.87 15.48 -22.04
#